data_AF-A0A8S3RFL0-F1
#
_entry.id   AF-A0A8S3RFL0-F1
#
_cell.length_a   1.000
_cell.length_b   1.000
_cell.length_c   1.000
_cell.angle_alpha   90.00
_cell.angle_beta   90.00
_cell.angle_gamma   90.00
#
_symmetry.space_group_name_H-M   'P 1'
#
loop_
_entity.id
_entity.type
_entity.pdbx_description
1 polymer ?
#
loop_
_entity_poly.entity_id
_entity_poly.type
_entity_poly.pdbx_seq_one_letter_code
_entity_poly.pdbx_strand_id
1 'polypeptide(L)'
;MVCRRFKSSCRYRNKRKREKLKTRKLNNKYKSRKIREESCKKFVLNLSSRLLTNEEYLLLGKGMKFIPTPKVSSTYIRKQIMKDFLELARKLRCRFHYSTNTIKEIHPLYLQTGHIPPNGNNALEGYITDTKLEISRLKVKQFKHNLTLAERTAFNYLIKDDSIYISKADKNNTTVVVNTLDYINAGTNHLNSDHYKKIMSYKT
;
A
#
# COMPACT_ATOMS: atom_id res chain seq x y z
N MET A 1 -27.54 -54.05 -33.68
CA MET A 1 -28.05 -52.73 -33.23
C MET A 1 -27.74 -52.58 -31.74
N VAL A 2 -27.64 -51.34 -31.22
CA VAL A 2 -27.42 -50.94 -29.80
C VAL A 2 -25.96 -50.66 -29.41
N CYS A 3 -25.59 -49.37 -29.35
CA CYS A 3 -24.97 -48.71 -28.17
C CYS A 3 -24.48 -47.27 -28.52
N ARG A 4 -25.38 -46.32 -28.74
CA ARG A 4 -25.02 -44.87 -28.84
C ARG A 4 -25.78 -43.95 -27.87
N ARG A 5 -26.70 -44.48 -27.05
CA ARG A 5 -27.69 -43.66 -26.30
C ARG A 5 -27.30 -43.30 -24.86
N PHE A 6 -26.22 -43.84 -24.30
CA PHE A 6 -25.83 -43.62 -22.89
C PHE A 6 -24.79 -42.49 -22.65
N LYS A 7 -24.01 -42.06 -23.66
CA LYS A 7 -22.93 -41.07 -23.46
C LYS A 7 -23.44 -39.61 -23.34
N SER A 8 -24.61 -39.28 -23.88
CA SER A 8 -25.20 -37.93 -23.86
C SER A 8 -25.80 -37.55 -22.50
N SER A 9 -26.50 -38.48 -21.84
CA SER A 9 -27.09 -38.28 -20.50
C SER A 9 -26.03 -38.00 -19.42
N CYS A 10 -24.90 -38.72 -19.47
CA CYS A 10 -23.81 -38.57 -18.50
C CYS A 10 -23.11 -37.20 -18.61
N ARG A 11 -22.92 -36.68 -19.84
CA ARG A 11 -22.39 -35.32 -20.08
C ARG A 11 -23.34 -34.23 -19.57
N TYR A 12 -24.65 -34.38 -19.78
CA TYR A 12 -25.66 -33.42 -19.29
C TYR A 12 -25.72 -33.41 -17.74
N ARG A 13 -25.68 -34.59 -17.11
CA ARG A 13 -25.63 -34.73 -15.63
C ARG A 13 -24.37 -34.08 -15.03
N ASN A 14 -23.22 -34.22 -15.68
CA ASN A 14 -21.97 -33.57 -15.27
C ASN A 14 -22.00 -32.04 -15.45
N LYS A 15 -22.64 -31.52 -16.51
CA LYS A 15 -22.86 -30.08 -16.71
C LYS A 15 -23.74 -29.48 -15.61
N ARG A 16 -24.89 -30.10 -15.32
CA ARG A 16 -25.81 -29.67 -14.25
C ARG A 16 -25.16 -29.72 -12.86
N LYS A 17 -24.35 -30.74 -12.57
CA LYS A 17 -23.57 -30.84 -11.32
C LYS A 17 -22.54 -29.70 -11.22
N ARG A 18 -21.85 -29.38 -12.32
CA ARG A 18 -20.88 -28.26 -12.39
C ARG A 18 -21.56 -26.89 -12.21
N GLU A 19 -22.73 -26.68 -12.79
CA GLU A 19 -23.52 -25.45 -12.60
C GLU A 19 -23.99 -25.30 -11.15
N LYS A 20 -24.52 -26.35 -10.53
CA LYS A 20 -24.88 -26.35 -9.09
C LYS A 20 -23.67 -26.04 -8.19
N LEU A 21 -22.48 -26.54 -8.53
CA LEU A 21 -21.26 -26.22 -7.79
C LEU A 21 -20.85 -24.75 -7.97
N LYS A 22 -21.01 -24.18 -9.18
CA LYS A 22 -20.75 -22.76 -9.45
C LYS A 22 -21.69 -21.86 -8.65
N THR A 23 -23.00 -22.15 -8.64
CA THR A 23 -23.98 -21.36 -7.89
C THR A 23 -23.74 -21.44 -6.39
N ARG A 24 -23.44 -22.64 -5.85
CA ARG A 24 -23.07 -22.79 -4.42
C ARG A 24 -21.83 -21.97 -4.05
N LYS A 25 -20.80 -21.95 -4.91
CA LYS A 25 -19.59 -21.12 -4.68
C LYS A 25 -19.91 -19.62 -4.69
N LEU A 26 -20.76 -19.16 -5.60
CA LEU A 26 -21.22 -17.77 -5.66
C LEU A 26 -22.01 -17.38 -4.41
N ASN A 27 -22.96 -18.21 -3.99
CA ASN A 27 -23.77 -17.96 -2.79
C ASN A 27 -22.90 -17.94 -1.52
N ASN A 28 -21.93 -18.85 -1.39
CA ASN A 28 -21.01 -18.84 -0.27
C ASN A 28 -20.15 -17.57 -0.25
N LYS A 29 -19.69 -17.09 -1.41
CA LYS A 29 -18.94 -15.83 -1.52
C LYS A 29 -19.79 -14.61 -1.15
N TYR A 30 -21.06 -14.59 -1.53
CA TYR A 30 -22.00 -13.54 -1.13
C TYR A 30 -22.23 -13.55 0.38
N LYS A 31 -22.51 -14.74 0.95
CA LYS A 31 -22.71 -14.91 2.39
C LYS A 31 -21.48 -14.44 3.19
N SER A 32 -20.27 -14.83 2.77
CA SER A 32 -19.04 -14.42 3.45
C SER A 32 -18.77 -12.92 3.33
N ARG A 33 -19.05 -12.30 2.17
CA ARG A 33 -18.95 -10.84 2.01
C ARG A 33 -19.92 -10.11 2.94
N LYS A 34 -21.19 -10.54 3.00
CA LYS A 34 -22.21 -9.93 3.86
C LYS A 34 -21.83 -9.98 5.35
N ILE A 35 -21.34 -11.13 5.82
CA ILE A 35 -20.80 -11.28 7.19
C ILE A 35 -19.64 -10.30 7.44
N ARG A 36 -18.76 -10.13 6.46
CA ARG A 36 -17.64 -9.17 6.57
C ARG A 36 -18.12 -7.74 6.65
N GLU A 37 -19.09 -7.35 5.82
CA GLU A 37 -19.71 -6.02 5.85
C GLU A 37 -20.35 -5.73 7.21
N GLU A 38 -21.15 -6.66 7.73
CA GLU A 38 -21.79 -6.55 9.05
C GLU A 38 -20.76 -6.44 10.18
N SER A 39 -19.64 -7.18 10.09
CA SER A 39 -18.53 -7.08 11.04
C SER A 39 -17.84 -5.71 10.96
N CYS A 40 -17.48 -5.25 9.75
CA CYS A 40 -16.81 -3.96 9.55
C CYS A 40 -17.67 -2.77 10.03
N LYS A 41 -19.00 -2.83 9.86
CA LYS A 41 -19.93 -1.81 10.35
C LYS A 41 -19.88 -1.63 11.88
N LYS A 42 -19.50 -2.66 12.65
CA LYS A 42 -19.35 -2.54 14.11
C LYS A 42 -18.14 -1.69 14.52
N PHE A 43 -17.11 -1.61 13.66
CA PHE A 43 -15.88 -0.88 13.92
C PHE A 43 -15.88 0.53 13.29
N VAL A 44 -16.98 0.95 12.69
CA VAL A 44 -17.11 2.26 12.04
C VAL A 44 -18.32 2.96 12.63
N LEU A 45 -18.09 4.05 13.35
CA LEU A 45 -19.14 4.90 13.90
C LEU A 45 -19.31 6.12 13.00
N ASN A 46 -20.45 6.22 12.33
CA ASN A 46 -20.78 7.38 11.51
C ASN A 46 -21.63 8.38 12.30
N LEU A 47 -21.03 9.52 12.65
CA LEU A 47 -21.67 10.67 13.28
C LEU A 47 -21.92 11.81 12.28
N SER A 48 -21.47 11.65 11.03
CA SER A 48 -21.69 12.63 9.98
C SER A 48 -23.09 12.53 9.39
N SER A 49 -23.54 13.59 8.70
CA SER A 49 -24.80 13.58 7.95
C SER A 49 -24.69 12.81 6.62
N ARG A 50 -23.48 12.48 6.18
CA ARG A 50 -23.22 11.74 4.94
C ARG A 50 -23.49 10.24 5.13
N LEU A 51 -24.18 9.63 4.18
CA LEU A 51 -24.36 8.18 4.13
C LEU A 51 -23.10 7.50 3.56
N LEU A 52 -22.57 6.53 4.29
CA LEU A 52 -21.45 5.71 3.85
C LEU A 52 -21.92 4.49 3.05
N THR A 53 -21.24 4.22 1.95
CA THR A 53 -21.42 3.03 1.11
C THR A 53 -20.83 1.78 1.77
N ASN A 54 -21.25 0.59 1.31
CA ASN A 54 -20.72 -0.67 1.86
C ASN A 54 -19.21 -0.82 1.61
N GLU A 55 -18.71 -0.32 0.48
CA GLU A 55 -17.29 -0.29 0.13
C GLU A 55 -16.49 0.60 1.09
N GLU A 56 -17.03 1.76 1.46
CA GLU A 56 -16.44 2.67 2.45
C GLU A 56 -16.41 2.01 3.84
N TYR A 57 -17.50 1.36 4.27
CA TYR A 57 -17.49 0.59 5.52
C TYR A 57 -16.43 -0.54 5.52
N LEU A 58 -16.31 -1.28 4.43
CA LEU A 58 -15.31 -2.35 4.29
C LEU A 58 -13.87 -1.82 4.32
N LEU A 59 -13.66 -0.62 3.77
CA LEU A 59 -12.37 0.06 3.78
C LEU A 59 -12.04 0.60 5.18
N LEU A 60 -12.93 1.40 5.77
CA LEU A 60 -12.75 2.03 7.08
C LEU A 60 -12.69 0.99 8.21
N GLY A 61 -13.40 -0.13 8.07
CA GLY A 61 -13.36 -1.25 9.00
C GLY A 61 -12.03 -2.02 9.02
N LYS A 62 -11.11 -1.76 8.08
CA LYS A 62 -9.72 -2.25 8.17
C LYS A 62 -8.90 -1.44 9.20
N GLY A 63 -9.38 -0.25 9.57
CA GLY A 63 -8.79 0.63 10.57
C GLY A 63 -7.71 1.57 10.04
N MET A 64 -7.40 2.60 10.83
CA MET A 64 -6.45 3.67 10.47
C MET A 64 -4.98 3.21 10.37
N LYS A 65 -4.64 2.05 10.94
CA LYS A 65 -3.29 1.45 10.82
C LYS A 65 -3.11 0.63 9.54
N PHE A 66 -4.16 0.46 8.74
CA PHE A 66 -4.07 -0.29 7.49
C PHE A 66 -3.28 0.50 6.45
N ILE A 67 -2.25 -0.12 5.88
CA ILE A 67 -1.38 0.50 4.87
C ILE A 67 -1.75 -0.08 3.49
N PRO A 68 -2.37 0.70 2.58
CA PRO A 68 -2.62 0.26 1.21
C PRO A 68 -1.31 -0.08 0.49
N THR A 69 -1.30 -1.19 -0.27
CA THR A 69 -0.14 -1.54 -1.09
C THR A 69 0.09 -0.44 -2.14
N PRO A 70 1.29 0.17 -2.21
CA PRO A 70 1.57 1.25 -3.13
C PRO A 70 1.42 0.80 -4.59
N LYS A 71 0.99 1.73 -5.46
CA LYS A 71 0.92 1.51 -6.91
C LYS A 71 2.29 1.76 -7.52
N VAL A 72 3.15 0.74 -7.50
CA VAL A 72 4.47 0.79 -8.15
C VAL A 72 4.45 0.00 -9.45
N SER A 73 4.87 0.64 -10.55
CA SER A 73 5.01 -0.04 -11.84
C SER A 73 6.27 -0.90 -11.85
N SER A 74 6.25 -2.00 -12.63
CA SER A 74 7.44 -2.83 -12.85
C SER A 74 8.62 -2.02 -13.36
N THR A 75 8.36 -1.03 -14.21
CA THR A 75 9.36 -0.09 -14.73
C THR A 75 9.99 0.75 -13.62
N TYR A 76 9.18 1.29 -12.70
CA TYR A 76 9.70 2.06 -11.55
C TYR A 76 10.60 1.20 -10.67
N ILE A 77 10.14 -0.01 -10.31
CA ILE A 77 10.91 -0.94 -9.48
C ILE A 77 12.26 -1.27 -10.15
N ARG A 78 12.24 -1.52 -11.45
CA ARG A 78 13.46 -1.82 -12.21
C ARG A 78 14.42 -0.64 -12.24
N LYS A 79 13.91 0.58 -12.45
CA LYS A 79 14.74 1.80 -12.37
C LYS A 79 15.38 1.96 -10.99
N GLN A 80 14.61 1.69 -9.93
CA GLN A 80 15.11 1.75 -8.56
C GLN A 80 16.22 0.71 -8.31
N ILE A 81 15.99 -0.55 -8.67
CA ILE A 81 17.00 -1.61 -8.56
C ILE A 81 18.28 -1.25 -9.33
N MET A 82 18.16 -0.70 -10.54
CA MET A 82 19.32 -0.24 -11.32
C MET A 82 20.07 0.89 -10.61
N LYS A 83 19.35 1.86 -10.03
CA LYS A 83 19.94 2.97 -9.28
C LYS A 83 20.70 2.44 -8.06
N ASP A 84 20.08 1.57 -7.28
CA ASP A 84 20.68 0.98 -6.08
C ASP A 84 21.92 0.14 -6.44
N PHE A 85 21.85 -0.59 -7.57
CA PHE A 85 22.99 -1.34 -8.11
C PHE A 85 24.14 -0.41 -8.53
N LEU A 86 23.86 0.73 -9.17
CA LEU A 86 24.89 1.70 -9.53
C LEU A 86 25.58 2.28 -8.29
N GLU A 87 24.82 2.51 -7.22
CA GLU A 87 25.38 2.95 -5.94
C GLU A 87 26.29 1.86 -5.32
N LEU A 88 25.85 0.60 -5.36
CA LEU A 88 26.65 -0.54 -4.93
C LEU A 88 27.95 -0.67 -5.75
N ALA A 89 27.85 -0.60 -7.07
CA ALA A 89 29.00 -0.66 -7.97
C ALA A 89 30.00 0.46 -7.67
N ARG A 90 29.51 1.68 -7.40
CA ARG A 90 30.36 2.80 -6.97
C ARG A 90 31.07 2.49 -5.65
N LYS A 91 30.37 1.96 -4.65
CA LYS A 91 30.97 1.57 -3.36
C LYS A 91 32.05 0.50 -3.54
N LEU A 92 31.81 -0.50 -4.40
CA LEU A 92 32.81 -1.53 -4.73
C LEU A 92 34.05 -0.90 -5.39
N ARG A 93 33.87 -0.02 -6.37
CA ARG A 93 34.97 0.71 -7.01
C ARG A 93 35.77 1.53 -6.01
N CYS A 94 35.10 2.28 -5.14
CA CYS A 94 35.80 3.06 -4.10
C CYS A 94 36.62 2.14 -3.20
N ARG A 95 36.05 1.03 -2.73
CA ARG A 95 36.75 0.08 -1.87
C ARG A 95 37.95 -0.56 -2.57
N PHE A 96 37.82 -0.88 -3.85
CA PHE A 96 38.91 -1.43 -4.65
C PHE A 96 40.02 -0.40 -4.90
N HIS A 97 39.64 0.80 -5.33
CA HIS A 97 40.57 1.88 -5.66
C HIS A 97 41.41 2.32 -4.45
N TYR A 98 40.79 2.36 -3.27
CA TYR A 98 41.46 2.73 -2.03
C TYR A 98 41.92 1.53 -1.19
N SER A 99 41.96 0.32 -1.77
CA SER A 99 42.33 -0.90 -1.02
C SER A 99 43.78 -0.90 -0.52
N THR A 100 44.67 -0.21 -1.23
CA THR A 100 46.10 -0.08 -0.91
C THR A 100 46.41 1.12 -0.03
N ASN A 101 45.44 2.01 0.22
CA ASN A 101 45.66 3.19 1.04
C ASN A 101 45.65 2.81 2.53
N THR A 102 46.62 3.32 3.28
CA THR A 102 46.57 3.30 4.74
C THR A 102 45.41 4.17 5.24
N ILE A 103 44.74 3.72 6.29
CA ILE A 103 43.63 4.46 6.91
C ILE A 103 44.21 5.79 7.41
N LYS A 104 43.80 6.90 6.79
CA LYS A 104 44.12 8.26 7.26
C LYS A 104 43.04 8.71 8.25
N GLU A 105 43.42 9.46 9.27
CA GLU A 105 42.45 10.10 10.17
C GLU A 105 41.53 11.01 9.34
N ILE A 106 40.22 10.76 9.44
CA ILE A 106 39.21 11.49 8.69
C ILE A 106 38.90 12.77 9.47
N HIS A 107 39.05 13.93 8.83
CA HIS A 107 38.75 15.21 9.44
C HIS A 107 37.25 15.30 9.82
N PRO A 108 36.87 15.86 10.99
CA PRO A 108 35.47 15.94 11.44
C PRO A 108 34.52 16.65 10.46
N LEU A 109 35.03 17.60 9.67
CA LEU A 109 34.28 18.33 8.64
C LEU A 109 34.35 17.69 7.25
N TYR A 110 34.65 16.40 7.15
CA TYR A 110 34.70 15.71 5.88
C TYR A 110 33.29 15.60 5.27
N LEU A 111 33.08 16.28 4.13
CA LEU A 111 31.86 16.17 3.35
C LEU A 111 31.95 14.97 2.42
N GLN A 112 30.90 14.14 2.38
CA GLN A 112 30.85 13.02 1.47
C GLN A 112 30.85 13.53 0.02
N THR A 113 31.91 13.23 -0.73
CA THR A 113 31.99 13.56 -2.15
C THR A 113 31.26 12.50 -2.98
N GLY A 114 30.61 12.94 -4.07
CA GLY A 114 30.01 12.06 -5.08
C GLY A 114 31.06 11.36 -5.96
N HIS A 115 32.27 11.14 -5.45
CA HIS A 115 33.41 10.65 -6.19
C HIS A 115 33.13 9.26 -6.78
N ILE A 116 33.49 9.09 -8.05
CA ILE A 116 33.43 7.85 -8.81
C ILE A 116 34.86 7.59 -9.32
N PRO A 117 35.52 6.50 -8.87
CA PRO A 117 36.85 6.17 -9.34
C PRO A 117 36.84 5.84 -10.84
N PRO A 118 37.95 6.10 -11.57
CA PRO A 118 38.05 5.72 -12.98
C PRO A 118 37.90 4.21 -13.15
N ASN A 119 37.19 3.80 -14.20
CA ASN A 119 37.01 2.38 -14.53
C ASN A 119 38.35 1.83 -15.05
N GLY A 120 38.85 0.76 -14.43
CA GLY A 120 40.03 0.02 -14.89
C GLY A 120 39.65 -1.29 -15.59
N ASN A 121 40.59 -1.89 -16.33
CA ASN A 121 40.38 -3.23 -16.89
C ASN A 121 40.75 -4.30 -15.84
N ASN A 122 39.87 -4.52 -14.86
CA ASN A 122 40.08 -5.44 -13.76
C ASN A 122 38.92 -6.45 -13.63
N ALA A 123 39.13 -7.52 -12.86
CA ALA A 123 38.11 -8.54 -12.61
C ALA A 123 36.83 -7.97 -11.96
N LEU A 124 36.97 -6.87 -11.21
CA LEU A 124 35.83 -6.18 -10.59
C LEU A 124 34.88 -5.57 -11.63
N GLU A 125 35.39 -4.89 -12.65
CA GLU A 125 34.55 -4.33 -13.71
C GLU A 125 33.87 -5.43 -14.53
N GLY A 126 34.54 -6.57 -14.74
CA GLY A 126 33.91 -7.77 -15.33
C GLY A 126 32.71 -8.23 -14.51
N TYR A 127 32.91 -8.43 -13.21
CA TYR A 127 31.83 -8.82 -12.28
C TYR A 127 30.68 -7.80 -12.25
N ILE A 128 30.97 -6.50 -12.18
CA ILE A 128 29.95 -5.44 -12.20
C ILE A 128 29.17 -5.48 -13.52
N THR A 129 29.83 -5.73 -14.64
CA THR A 129 29.20 -5.79 -15.96
C THR A 129 28.28 -7.01 -16.08
N ASP A 130 28.76 -8.18 -15.65
CA ASP A 130 27.99 -9.43 -15.69
C ASP A 130 26.77 -9.37 -14.77
N THR A 131 26.95 -8.88 -13.54
CA THR A 131 25.83 -8.68 -12.59
C THR A 131 24.83 -7.67 -13.10
N LYS A 132 25.26 -6.58 -13.76
CA LYS A 132 24.35 -5.62 -14.40
C LYS A 132 23.50 -6.29 -15.47
N LEU A 133 24.10 -7.18 -16.28
CA LEU A 133 23.39 -7.95 -17.30
C LEU A 133 22.40 -8.93 -16.66
N GLU A 134 22.79 -9.61 -15.60
CA GLU A 134 21.93 -10.53 -14.85
C GLU A 134 20.72 -9.79 -14.27
N ILE A 135 20.94 -8.70 -13.54
CA ILE A 135 19.87 -7.90 -12.94
C ILE A 135 18.95 -7.32 -14.03
N SER A 136 19.52 -6.98 -15.20
CA SER A 136 18.72 -6.59 -16.37
C SER A 136 17.84 -7.74 -16.89
N ARG A 137 18.20 -9.00 -16.70
CA ARG A 137 17.35 -10.14 -17.12
C ARG A 137 16.32 -10.55 -16.07
N LEU A 138 16.43 -10.07 -14.83
CA LEU A 138 15.52 -10.43 -13.75
C LEU A 138 14.06 -10.01 -14.04
N LYS A 139 13.14 -10.96 -13.83
CA LYS A 139 11.69 -10.72 -13.91
C LYS A 139 11.18 -10.17 -12.58
N VAL A 140 10.76 -8.90 -12.58
CA VAL A 140 10.16 -8.27 -11.40
C VAL A 140 8.75 -8.84 -11.17
N LYS A 141 8.54 -9.43 -9.99
CA LYS A 141 7.21 -9.91 -9.57
C LYS A 141 6.30 -8.72 -9.29
N GLN A 142 5.08 -8.78 -9.83
CA GLN A 142 4.07 -7.76 -9.52
C GLN A 142 3.53 -7.94 -8.10
N PHE A 143 3.30 -6.81 -7.42
CA PHE A 143 2.72 -6.81 -6.08
C PHE A 143 1.25 -7.19 -6.12
N LYS A 144 0.84 -8.04 -5.18
CA LYS A 144 -0.58 -8.31 -4.94
C LYS A 144 -1.18 -7.14 -4.18
N HIS A 145 -2.30 -6.64 -4.68
CA HIS A 145 -3.03 -5.56 -4.05
C HIS A 145 -3.83 -6.05 -2.84
N ASN A 146 -3.76 -5.32 -1.72
CA ASN A 146 -4.50 -5.61 -0.48
C ASN A 146 -5.87 -4.93 -0.37
N LEU A 147 -6.26 -4.17 -1.41
CA LEU A 147 -7.57 -3.56 -1.59
C LEU A 147 -8.16 -3.98 -2.93
N THR A 148 -9.48 -4.21 -2.95
CA THR A 148 -10.25 -4.40 -4.17
C THR A 148 -10.35 -3.09 -4.97
N LEU A 149 -10.74 -3.18 -6.25
CA LEU A 149 -10.94 -1.98 -7.07
C LEU A 149 -12.02 -1.05 -6.48
N ALA A 150 -13.12 -1.63 -5.99
CA ALA A 150 -14.21 -0.88 -5.38
C ALA A 150 -13.81 -0.19 -4.06
N GLU A 151 -13.02 -0.86 -3.22
CA GLU A 151 -12.47 -0.24 -2.00
C GLU A 151 -11.47 0.88 -2.33
N ARG A 152 -10.73 0.79 -3.43
CA ARG A 152 -9.82 1.86 -3.88
C ARG A 152 -10.54 3.07 -4.42
N THR A 153 -11.62 2.85 -5.18
CA THR A 153 -12.46 3.95 -5.65
C THR A 153 -13.08 4.65 -4.44
N ALA A 154 -13.60 3.89 -3.47
CA ALA A 154 -14.10 4.42 -2.20
C ALA A 154 -13.01 5.23 -1.45
N PHE A 155 -11.79 4.70 -1.34
CA PHE A 155 -10.66 5.40 -0.71
C PHE A 155 -10.37 6.74 -1.38
N ASN A 156 -10.32 6.77 -2.72
CA ASN A 156 -10.10 8.00 -3.46
C ASN A 156 -11.27 9.00 -3.34
N TYR A 157 -12.50 8.52 -3.20
CA TYR A 157 -13.66 9.39 -2.96
C TYR A 157 -13.62 9.99 -1.57
N LEU A 158 -13.31 9.21 -0.54
CA LEU A 158 -13.18 9.71 0.84
C LEU A 158 -12.05 10.72 0.99
N ILE A 159 -10.90 10.50 0.32
CA ILE A 159 -9.79 11.48 0.34
C ILE A 159 -10.17 12.82 -0.26
N LYS A 160 -11.04 12.83 -1.27
CA LYS A 160 -11.45 14.04 -1.98
C LYS A 160 -12.63 14.76 -1.30
N ASP A 161 -13.20 14.17 -0.26
CA ASP A 161 -14.35 14.74 0.43
C ASP A 161 -13.90 15.55 1.64
N ASP A 162 -13.90 16.87 1.49
CA ASP A 162 -13.56 17.81 2.56
C ASP A 162 -14.70 18.00 3.58
N SER A 163 -15.91 17.51 3.27
CA SER A 163 -17.08 17.67 4.16
C SER A 163 -17.03 16.79 5.40
N ILE A 164 -16.19 15.75 5.38
CA ILE A 164 -16.06 14.78 6.46
C ILE A 164 -14.65 14.76 7.05
N TYR A 165 -14.60 14.59 8.36
CA TYR A 165 -13.40 14.36 9.14
C TYR A 165 -13.41 12.91 9.65
N ILE A 166 -12.33 12.17 9.36
CA ILE A 166 -12.19 10.76 9.75
C ILE A 166 -11.04 10.64 10.75
N SER A 167 -11.35 10.12 11.93
CA SER A 167 -10.38 9.94 13.01
C SER A 167 -10.55 8.60 13.71
N LYS A 168 -9.59 8.27 14.57
CA LYS A 168 -9.69 7.12 15.46
C LYS A 168 -10.41 7.54 16.73
N ALA A 169 -11.32 6.70 17.24
CA ALA A 169 -11.87 6.89 18.58
C ALA A 169 -10.78 6.78 19.66
N ASP A 170 -10.98 7.50 20.77
CA ASP A 170 -10.12 7.41 21.95
C ASP A 170 -10.11 5.97 22.53
N LYS A 171 -11.30 5.39 22.66
CA LYS A 171 -11.52 4.01 23.13
C LYS A 171 -11.88 3.09 21.97
N ASN A 172 -11.28 1.91 21.98
CA ASN A 172 -11.44 0.85 20.97
C ASN A 172 -10.86 1.25 19.60
N ASN A 173 -10.49 0.27 18.77
CA ASN A 173 -9.90 0.54 17.45
C ASN A 173 -10.97 0.92 16.40
N THR A 174 -11.95 1.73 16.81
CA THR A 174 -13.10 2.15 16.02
C THR A 174 -12.74 3.40 15.21
N THR A 175 -13.13 3.41 13.95
CA THR A 175 -12.99 4.58 13.07
C THR A 175 -14.25 5.43 13.22
N VAL A 176 -14.08 6.72 13.52
CA VAL A 176 -15.18 7.69 13.67
C VAL A 176 -15.20 8.60 12.45
N VAL A 177 -16.38 8.82 11.89
CA VAL A 177 -16.60 9.76 10.79
C VAL A 177 -17.53 10.86 11.28
N VAL A 178 -17.12 12.11 11.17
CA VAL A 178 -17.85 13.30 11.65
C VAL A 178 -17.88 14.34 10.53
N ASN A 179 -18.86 15.25 10.52
CA ASN A 179 -18.79 16.41 9.65
C ASN A 179 -17.60 17.30 10.05
N THR A 180 -16.87 17.82 9.06
CA THR A 180 -15.71 18.68 9.29
C THR A 180 -16.11 19.96 10.03
N LEU A 181 -17.24 20.57 9.65
CA LEU A 181 -17.74 21.79 10.27
C LEU A 181 -18.10 21.58 11.75
N ASP A 182 -18.82 20.50 12.06
CA ASP A 182 -19.21 20.18 13.44
C ASP A 182 -17.98 19.89 14.31
N TYR A 183 -16.97 19.23 13.75
CA TYR A 183 -15.71 18.97 14.43
C TYR A 183 -14.95 20.27 14.77
N ILE A 184 -14.88 21.22 13.82
CA ILE A 184 -14.27 22.53 14.03
C ILE A 184 -15.06 23.34 15.07
N ASN A 185 -16.39 23.35 14.98
CA ASN A 185 -17.25 24.05 15.93
C ASN A 185 -17.10 23.48 17.35
N ALA A 186 -17.04 22.16 17.50
CA ALA A 186 -16.78 21.53 18.79
C ALA A 186 -15.40 21.94 19.36
N GLY A 187 -14.37 21.97 18.52
CA GLY A 187 -13.03 22.40 18.92
C GLY A 187 -12.97 23.89 19.32
N THR A 188 -13.60 24.76 18.55
CA THR A 188 -13.64 26.22 18.85
C THR A 188 -14.45 26.51 20.12
N ASN A 189 -15.58 25.83 20.32
CA ASN A 189 -16.34 25.93 21.57
C ASN A 189 -15.52 25.45 22.78
N HIS A 190 -14.74 24.38 22.63
CA HIS A 190 -13.85 23.90 23.68
C HIS A 190 -12.73 24.90 23.99
N LEU A 191 -12.15 25.54 22.98
CA LEU A 191 -11.11 26.57 23.14
C LEU A 191 -11.64 27.88 23.72
N ASN A 192 -12.90 28.23 23.46
CA ASN A 192 -13.56 29.40 24.03
C ASN A 192 -14.10 29.14 25.45
N SER A 193 -13.87 27.95 26.02
CA SER A 193 -14.21 27.65 27.40
C SER A 193 -13.24 28.32 28.38
N ASP A 194 -13.65 28.40 29.65
CA ASP A 194 -12.85 28.97 30.74
C ASP A 194 -11.49 28.29 30.99
N HIS A 195 -11.25 27.13 30.36
CA HIS A 195 -10.03 26.36 30.53
C HIS A 195 -8.83 26.88 29.73
N TYR A 196 -9.04 27.72 28.71
CA TYR A 196 -7.97 28.22 27.83
C TYR A 196 -7.93 29.74 27.82
N LYS A 197 -6.72 30.32 27.71
CA LYS A 197 -6.50 31.75 27.55
C LYS A 197 -5.62 32.02 26.34
N LYS A 198 -5.99 33.01 25.54
CA LYS A 198 -5.20 33.45 24.38
C LYS A 198 -3.89 34.09 24.86
N ILE A 199 -2.76 33.55 24.42
CA ILE A 199 -1.45 34.17 24.63
C ILE A 199 -1.34 35.35 23.67
N MET A 200 -0.99 36.54 24.18
CA MET A 200 -0.76 37.71 23.34
C MET A 200 0.47 37.49 22.45
N SER A 201 0.38 37.88 21.18
CA SER A 201 1.51 37.78 20.24
C SER A 201 2.66 38.68 20.71
N TYR A 202 3.85 38.10 20.89
CA TYR A 202 5.06 38.88 21.12
C TYR A 202 5.32 39.75 19.89
N LYS A 203 5.40 41.07 20.09
CA LYS A 203 5.93 42.00 19.06
C LYS A 203 7.35 41.53 18.73
N THR A 204 7.56 41.12 17.48
CA THR A 204 8.90 40.93 16.91
C THR A 204 9.39 42.26 16.36
#